data_AF-A0A6G0M6G0-F1
#
_entry.id   AF-A0A6G0M6G0-F1
#
_cell.length_a   1.000
_cell.length_b   1.000
_cell.length_c   1.000
_cell.angle_alpha   90.00
_cell.angle_beta   90.00
_cell.angle_gamma   90.00
#
_symmetry.space_group_name_H-M   'P 1'
#
loop_
_entity.id
_entity.type
_entity.pdbx_description
1 polymer ?
#
loop_
_entity_poly.entity_id
_entity_poly.type
_entity_poly.pdbx_seq_one_letter_code
_entity_poly.pdbx_strand_id
1 'polypeptide(L)'
;MRRYETYLTAINALQTQWGGAFAMPVGACIESRTKRMVARYEFNTAPHMITEEQWIGYFMKANTPSHVDYASVDKAMKKLQMRTAWSEPESRMMNLQADLEAVLDQFNLTEVAFEHEQRRIVKYLANALAPASFKAAIATKLTLHENKRYKNEVVPFCAWMTTLMREFMTWEQAARAAATAGQSSQ
;
A
#
# COMPACT_ATOMS: atom_id res chain seq x y z
N MET A 1 -4.72 2.52 16.49
CA MET A 1 -5.98 2.26 15.76
C MET A 1 -5.98 0.94 14.99
N ARG A 2 -4.86 0.50 14.39
CA ARG A 2 -4.80 -0.77 13.62
C ARG A 2 -5.46 -2.00 14.28
N ARG A 3 -5.17 -2.27 15.56
CA ARG A 3 -5.79 -3.39 16.30
C ARG A 3 -7.31 -3.27 16.42
N TYR A 4 -7.82 -2.03 16.53
CA TYR A 4 -9.24 -1.75 16.61
C TYR A 4 -9.93 -1.95 15.25
N GLU A 5 -9.29 -1.53 14.15
CA GLU A 5 -9.79 -1.77 12.79
C GLU A 5 -9.85 -3.27 12.49
N THR A 6 -8.79 -4.03 12.78
CA THR A 6 -8.78 -5.49 12.65
C THR A 6 -9.88 -6.15 13.49
N TYR A 7 -10.07 -5.69 14.73
CA TYR A 7 -11.15 -6.15 15.60
C TYR A 7 -12.53 -5.89 14.99
N LEU A 8 -12.78 -4.67 14.51
CA LEU A 8 -14.03 -4.32 13.85
C LEU A 8 -14.29 -5.18 12.61
N THR A 9 -13.29 -5.39 11.75
CA THR A 9 -13.43 -6.28 10.58
C THR A 9 -13.82 -7.69 11.00
N ALA A 10 -13.19 -8.24 12.04
CA ALA A 10 -13.52 -9.56 12.56
C ALA A 10 -14.94 -9.63 13.13
N ILE A 11 -15.37 -8.61 13.90
CA ILE A 11 -16.72 -8.54 14.46
C ILE A 11 -17.78 -8.38 13.36
N ASN A 12 -17.48 -7.59 12.32
CA ASN A 12 -18.36 -7.40 11.17
C ASN A 12 -18.51 -8.69 10.35
N ALA A 13 -17.45 -9.48 10.22
CA ALA A 13 -17.52 -10.79 9.56
C ALA A 13 -18.41 -11.81 10.30
N LEU A 14 -18.64 -11.61 11.60
CA LEU A 14 -19.53 -12.44 12.42
C LEU A 14 -21.00 -11.97 12.39
N GLN A 15 -21.32 -10.90 11.65
CA GLN A 15 -22.70 -10.43 11.53
C GLN A 15 -23.48 -11.34 10.58
N THR A 16 -24.65 -11.79 11.03
CA THR A 16 -25.59 -12.58 10.22
C THR A 16 -26.98 -11.97 10.28
N GLN A 17 -27.86 -12.39 9.37
CA GLN A 17 -29.27 -11.99 9.36
C GLN A 17 -30.03 -12.37 10.66
N TRP A 18 -29.49 -13.27 11.49
CA TRP A 18 -30.13 -13.79 12.70
C TRP A 18 -29.41 -13.39 14.00
N GLY A 19 -28.33 -12.61 13.92
CA GLY A 19 -27.54 -12.21 15.08
C GLY A 19 -26.09 -11.91 14.70
N GLY A 20 -25.37 -11.21 15.57
CA GLY A 20 -23.99 -10.81 15.32
C GLY A 20 -23.21 -10.56 16.61
N ALA A 21 -21.90 -10.50 16.48
CA ALA A 21 -21.02 -10.19 17.60
C ALA A 21 -21.14 -8.70 17.97
N PHE A 22 -21.13 -8.40 19.27
CA PHE A 22 -21.13 -7.03 19.76
C PHE A 22 -19.71 -6.44 19.69
N ALA A 23 -19.55 -5.34 18.98
CA ALA A 23 -18.31 -4.56 19.00
C ALA A 23 -18.30 -3.68 20.26
N MET A 24 -17.27 -3.83 21.09
CA MET A 24 -17.09 -2.93 22.23
C MET A 24 -16.80 -1.51 21.72
N PRO A 25 -17.59 -0.49 22.12
CA PRO A 25 -17.38 0.89 21.69
C PRO A 25 -16.01 1.40 22.17
N VAL A 26 -15.28 2.12 21.32
CA VAL A 26 -14.07 2.88 21.68
C VAL A 26 -14.33 3.70 22.91
N GLY A 27 -15.48 4.39 22.97
CA GLY A 27 -15.88 5.19 24.13
C GLY A 27 -15.88 4.42 25.46
N ALA A 28 -16.10 3.11 25.45
CA ALA A 28 -16.08 2.25 26.64
C ALA A 28 -14.67 1.77 27.02
N CYS A 29 -13.73 1.75 26.06
CA CYS A 29 -12.35 1.35 26.25
C CYS A 29 -11.45 2.48 26.77
N ILE A 30 -11.92 3.74 26.76
CA ILE A 30 -11.15 4.90 27.20
C ILE A 30 -11.24 5.03 28.72
N GLU A 31 -10.09 5.18 29.37
CA GLU A 31 -10.02 5.49 30.81
C GLU A 31 -10.85 6.74 31.16
N SER A 32 -11.65 6.67 32.23
CA SER A 32 -12.57 7.74 32.65
C SER A 32 -11.94 9.13 32.74
N ARG A 33 -10.68 9.23 33.19
CA ARG A 33 -9.96 10.51 33.26
C ARG A 33 -9.69 11.07 31.87
N THR A 34 -9.12 10.26 30.99
CA THR A 34 -8.82 10.60 29.59
C THR A 34 -10.09 10.96 28.83
N LYS A 35 -11.17 10.19 29.02
CA LYS A 35 -12.48 10.46 28.40
C LYS A 35 -13.04 11.83 28.78
N ARG A 36 -12.96 12.20 30.07
CA ARG A 36 -13.37 13.54 30.56
C ARG A 36 -12.50 14.66 30.01
N MET A 37 -11.19 14.44 29.94
CA MET A 37 -10.24 15.43 29.44
C MET A 37 -10.50 15.75 27.96
N VAL A 38 -10.56 14.72 27.10
CA VAL A 38 -10.81 14.89 25.66
C VAL A 38 -12.19 15.52 25.43
N ALA A 39 -13.22 15.07 26.14
CA ALA A 39 -14.56 15.64 25.98
C ALA A 39 -14.61 17.15 26.28
N ARG A 40 -13.92 17.58 27.36
CA ARG A 40 -13.89 18.98 27.78
C ARG A 40 -13.04 19.85 26.85
N TYR A 41 -11.83 19.42 26.51
CA TYR A 41 -10.86 20.29 25.85
C TYR A 41 -10.88 20.20 24.33
N GLU A 42 -11.30 19.07 23.76
CA GLU A 42 -11.31 18.85 22.29
C GLU A 42 -12.72 19.01 21.70
N PHE A 43 -13.75 18.52 22.41
CA PHE A 43 -15.13 18.54 21.94
C PHE A 43 -16.00 19.61 22.60
N ASN A 44 -15.47 20.30 23.63
CA ASN A 44 -16.21 21.29 24.42
C ASN A 44 -17.60 20.80 24.88
N THR A 45 -17.69 19.55 25.31
CA THR A 45 -18.96 18.91 25.70
C THR A 45 -18.77 17.89 26.83
N ALA A 46 -19.89 17.33 27.33
CA ALA A 46 -19.86 16.28 28.33
C ALA A 46 -19.58 14.90 27.69
N PRO A 47 -18.88 13.98 28.38
CA PRO A 47 -18.50 12.68 27.80
C PRO A 47 -19.64 11.80 27.27
N HIS A 48 -20.85 11.95 27.82
CA HIS A 48 -22.03 11.19 27.42
C HIS A 48 -22.74 11.75 26.18
N MET A 49 -22.36 12.96 25.74
CA MET A 49 -22.89 13.62 24.54
C MET A 49 -22.07 13.33 23.29
N ILE A 50 -20.92 12.66 23.43
CA ILE A 50 -20.02 12.33 22.32
C ILE A 50 -20.43 10.97 21.77
N THR A 51 -20.74 10.93 20.47
CA THR A 51 -21.13 9.69 19.79
C THR A 51 -19.92 8.76 19.59
N GLU A 52 -20.21 7.49 19.31
CA GLU A 52 -19.14 6.52 19.06
C GLU A 52 -18.33 6.88 17.80
N GLU A 53 -18.98 7.40 16.76
CA GLU A 53 -18.33 7.87 15.52
C GLU A 53 -17.39 9.05 15.79
N GLN A 54 -17.76 9.94 16.70
CA GLN A 54 -16.91 11.05 17.12
C GLN A 54 -15.67 10.55 17.88
N TRP A 55 -15.83 9.55 18.76
CA TRP A 55 -14.69 8.91 19.42
C TRP A 55 -13.75 8.24 18.42
N ILE A 56 -14.30 7.44 17.50
CA ILE A 56 -13.55 6.78 16.44
C ILE A 56 -12.79 7.84 15.61
N GLY A 57 -13.48 8.87 15.13
CA GLY A 57 -12.90 9.93 14.32
C GLY A 57 -11.75 10.67 15.01
N TYR A 58 -11.88 10.97 16.31
CA TYR A 58 -10.82 11.60 17.09
C TYR A 58 -9.54 10.75 17.15
N PHE A 59 -9.68 9.46 17.47
CA PHE A 59 -8.51 8.57 17.56
C PHE A 59 -7.94 8.21 16.18
N MET A 60 -8.77 8.14 15.13
CA MET A 60 -8.30 8.00 13.75
C MET A 60 -7.48 9.22 13.33
N LYS A 61 -7.97 10.43 13.61
CA LYS A 61 -7.24 11.69 13.31
C LYS A 61 -5.90 11.75 14.04
N ALA A 62 -5.83 11.28 15.28
CA ALA A 62 -4.57 11.18 16.03
C ALA A 62 -3.60 10.14 15.45
N ASN A 63 -4.10 9.17 14.68
CA ASN A 63 -3.28 8.15 14.01
C ASN A 63 -2.71 8.63 12.67
N THR A 64 -3.32 9.66 12.06
CA THR A 64 -2.80 10.34 10.87
C THR A 64 -1.61 11.22 11.24
N PRO A 65 -0.43 11.05 10.62
CA PRO A 65 0.72 11.90 10.90
C PRO A 65 0.41 13.36 10.56
N SER A 66 0.58 14.28 11.52
CA SER A 66 0.42 15.73 11.28
C SER A 66 1.53 16.31 10.41
N HIS A 67 2.70 15.69 10.43
CA HIS A 67 3.83 15.99 9.56
C HIS A 67 4.46 14.68 9.09
N VAL A 68 4.62 14.55 7.77
CA VAL A 68 5.25 13.38 7.16
C VAL A 68 6.68 13.73 6.79
N ASP A 69 7.66 13.11 7.45
CA ASP A 69 9.06 13.19 7.02
C ASP A 69 9.30 12.26 5.82
N TYR A 70 9.00 12.77 4.63
CA TYR A 70 9.24 12.04 3.39
C TYR A 70 10.71 11.71 3.14
N ALA A 71 11.67 12.39 3.76
CA ALA A 71 13.08 12.04 3.60
C ALA A 71 13.39 10.69 4.27
N SER A 72 12.80 10.44 5.45
CA SER A 72 12.87 9.15 6.13
C SER A 72 12.15 8.05 5.34
N VAL A 73 10.98 8.36 4.76
CA VAL A 73 10.25 7.42 3.88
C VAL A 73 11.07 7.09 2.63
N ASP A 74 11.60 8.10 1.94
CA ASP A 74 12.45 7.95 0.75
C ASP A 74 13.66 7.04 1.07
N LYS A 75 14.26 7.20 2.26
CA LYS A 75 15.37 6.38 2.73
C LYS A 75 14.96 4.92 2.97
N ALA A 76 13.80 4.67 3.55
CA ALA A 76 13.27 3.32 3.73
C ALA A 76 12.95 2.66 2.38
N MET A 77 12.33 3.40 1.47
CA MET A 77 11.93 2.95 0.13
C MET A 77 13.12 2.57 -0.77
N LYS A 78 14.32 3.09 -0.53
CA LYS A 78 15.53 2.67 -1.26
C LYS A 78 15.86 1.18 -1.10
N LYS A 79 15.36 0.54 -0.04
CA LYS A 79 15.54 -0.91 0.18
C LYS A 79 14.51 -1.75 -0.57
N LEU A 80 13.46 -1.13 -1.10
CA LEU A 80 12.43 -1.82 -1.87
C LEU A 80 13.03 -2.33 -3.18
N GLN A 81 12.87 -3.63 -3.44
CA GLN A 81 13.36 -4.27 -4.65
C GLN A 81 12.43 -5.39 -5.07
N MET A 82 12.13 -5.44 -6.37
CA MET A 82 11.32 -6.50 -6.93
C MET A 82 12.07 -7.84 -6.92
N ARG A 83 11.42 -8.87 -6.37
CA ARG A 83 11.96 -10.23 -6.38
C ARG A 83 11.78 -10.88 -7.75
N THR A 84 12.88 -11.25 -8.40
CA THR A 84 12.88 -11.89 -9.72
C THR A 84 12.89 -13.41 -9.67
N ALA A 85 12.83 -14.02 -8.47
CA ALA A 85 12.83 -15.47 -8.30
C ALA A 85 11.52 -16.14 -8.73
N TRP A 86 10.40 -15.41 -8.65
CA TRP A 86 9.07 -15.92 -9.04
C TRP A 86 8.95 -16.09 -10.55
N SER A 87 8.33 -17.17 -11.02
CA SER A 87 8.10 -17.42 -12.44
C SER A 87 6.99 -16.54 -13.03
N GLU A 88 5.98 -16.19 -12.23
CA GLU A 88 4.81 -15.46 -12.71
C GLU A 88 4.96 -13.94 -12.52
N PRO A 89 4.60 -13.12 -13.53
CA PRO A 89 4.66 -11.67 -13.42
C PRO A 89 3.69 -11.12 -12.36
N GLU A 90 2.51 -11.73 -12.19
CA GLU A 90 1.54 -11.37 -11.16
C GLU A 90 2.13 -11.52 -9.75
N SER A 91 2.80 -12.64 -9.49
CA SER A 91 3.45 -12.92 -8.20
C SER A 91 4.55 -11.89 -7.90
N ARG A 92 5.35 -11.49 -8.90
CA ARG A 92 6.38 -10.45 -8.73
C ARG A 92 5.77 -9.10 -8.39
N MET A 93 4.73 -8.69 -9.11
CA MET A 93 4.06 -7.41 -8.89
C MET A 93 3.36 -7.37 -7.53
N MET A 94 2.60 -8.42 -7.19
CA MET A 94 1.88 -8.52 -5.92
C MET A 94 2.84 -8.50 -4.73
N ASN A 95 3.98 -9.20 -4.81
CA ASN A 95 4.99 -9.15 -3.76
C ASN A 95 5.62 -7.75 -3.62
N LEU A 96 5.88 -7.06 -4.74
CA LEU A 96 6.41 -5.69 -4.70
C LEU A 96 5.40 -4.71 -4.07
N GLN A 97 4.10 -4.86 -4.36
CA GLN A 97 3.04 -4.07 -3.74
C GLN A 97 2.95 -4.33 -2.23
N ALA A 98 3.01 -5.60 -1.82
CA ALA A 98 3.01 -5.97 -0.41
C ALA A 98 4.24 -5.40 0.34
N ASP A 99 5.43 -5.48 -0.26
CA ASP A 99 6.65 -4.92 0.34
C ASP A 99 6.56 -3.38 0.42
N LEU A 100 5.96 -2.71 -0.57
CA LEU A 100 5.69 -1.25 -0.53
C LEU A 100 4.73 -0.90 0.61
N GLU A 101 3.58 -1.58 0.71
CA GLU A 101 2.58 -1.34 1.75
C GLU A 101 3.18 -1.55 3.14
N ALA A 102 3.98 -2.60 3.33
CA ALA A 102 4.68 -2.86 4.59
C ALA A 102 5.64 -1.73 4.99
N VAL A 103 6.25 -1.03 4.02
CA VAL A 103 7.07 0.16 4.31
C VAL A 103 6.19 1.35 4.66
N LEU A 104 5.15 1.67 3.87
CA LEU A 104 4.24 2.79 4.16
C LEU A 104 3.54 2.65 5.52
N ASP A 105 3.18 1.42 5.88
CA ASP A 105 2.51 1.06 7.11
C ASP A 105 3.38 1.32 8.36
N GLN A 106 4.70 1.26 8.25
CA GLN A 106 5.62 1.63 9.35
C GLN A 106 5.60 3.13 9.66
N PHE A 107 5.16 3.96 8.71
CA PHE A 107 5.04 5.41 8.85
C PHE A 107 3.59 5.87 9.02
N ASN A 108 2.63 4.95 9.13
CA ASN A 108 1.18 5.23 9.12
C ASN A 108 0.73 6.02 7.87
N LEU A 109 1.30 5.69 6.69
CA LEU A 109 1.06 6.41 5.45
C LEU A 109 0.25 5.64 4.40
N THR A 110 -0.18 4.41 4.67
CA THR A 110 -0.81 3.53 3.66
C THR A 110 -1.97 4.23 2.94
N GLU A 111 -2.97 4.72 3.67
CA GLU A 111 -4.12 5.41 3.10
C GLU A 111 -3.76 6.79 2.56
N VAL A 112 -3.07 7.62 3.37
CA VAL A 112 -2.73 9.02 3.02
C VAL A 112 -1.89 9.09 1.74
N ALA A 113 -0.91 8.20 1.60
CA ALA A 113 -0.05 8.19 0.42
C ALA A 113 -0.81 7.71 -0.82
N PHE A 114 -1.76 6.79 -0.67
CA PHE A 114 -2.57 6.31 -1.79
C PHE A 114 -3.58 7.37 -2.26
N GLU A 115 -4.16 8.15 -1.35
CA GLU A 115 -5.10 9.21 -1.68
C GLU A 115 -4.42 10.45 -2.29
N HIS A 116 -3.24 10.83 -1.76
CA HIS A 116 -2.65 12.13 -2.07
C HIS A 116 -1.27 12.07 -2.76
N GLU A 117 -0.57 10.94 -2.70
CA GLU A 117 0.84 10.80 -3.14
C GLU A 117 1.01 9.69 -4.19
N GLN A 118 -0.01 9.38 -4.99
CA GLN A 118 0.04 8.30 -6.00
C GLN A 118 1.26 8.39 -6.94
N ARG A 119 1.61 9.60 -7.39
CA ARG A 119 2.80 9.82 -8.23
C ARG A 119 4.10 9.42 -7.54
N ARG A 120 4.20 9.64 -6.22
CA ARG A 120 5.35 9.25 -5.42
C ARG A 120 5.40 7.73 -5.24
N ILE A 121 4.26 7.09 -5.00
CA ILE A 121 4.14 5.63 -4.96
C ILE A 121 4.62 5.00 -6.28
N VAL A 122 4.13 5.51 -7.42
CA VAL A 122 4.57 5.06 -8.75
C VAL A 122 6.09 5.19 -8.88
N LYS A 123 6.68 6.30 -8.42
CA LYS A 123 8.14 6.51 -8.46
C LYS A 123 8.88 5.47 -7.62
N TYR A 124 8.38 5.12 -6.43
CA TYR A 124 8.99 4.08 -5.60
C TYR A 124 8.94 2.72 -6.30
N LEU A 125 7.77 2.33 -6.82
CA LEU A 125 7.59 1.08 -7.53
C LEU A 125 8.49 0.99 -8.77
N ALA A 126 8.51 2.04 -9.61
CA ALA A 126 9.36 2.10 -10.81
C ALA A 126 10.86 1.99 -10.47
N ASN A 127 11.29 2.59 -9.36
CA ASN A 127 12.68 2.52 -8.91
C ASN A 127 13.06 1.14 -8.37
N ALA A 128 12.12 0.40 -7.80
CA ALA A 128 12.33 -0.94 -7.25
C ALA A 128 12.31 -2.05 -8.32
N LEU A 129 11.95 -1.74 -9.57
CA LEU A 129 11.88 -2.73 -10.65
C LEU A 129 13.22 -3.42 -10.91
N ALA A 130 13.12 -4.70 -11.24
CA ALA A 130 14.22 -5.55 -11.66
C ALA A 130 13.73 -6.49 -12.78
N PRO A 131 14.59 -7.15 -13.56
CA PRO A 131 16.02 -6.87 -13.70
C PRO A 131 16.29 -5.47 -14.27
N ALA A 132 17.56 -5.04 -14.26
CA ALA A 132 17.95 -3.68 -14.66
C ALA A 132 17.59 -3.34 -16.12
N SER A 133 17.66 -4.32 -17.03
CA SER A 133 17.26 -4.18 -18.44
C SER A 133 15.77 -3.82 -18.55
N PHE A 134 14.92 -4.54 -17.83
CA PHE A 134 13.50 -4.28 -17.77
C PHE A 134 13.21 -2.90 -17.17
N LYS A 135 13.84 -2.57 -16.03
CA LYS A 135 13.71 -1.24 -15.41
C LYS A 135 14.09 -0.10 -16.37
N ALA A 136 15.18 -0.24 -17.13
CA ALA A 136 15.60 0.75 -18.10
C ALA A 136 14.56 0.93 -19.24
N ALA A 137 14.01 -0.17 -19.76
CA ALA A 137 12.97 -0.11 -20.78
C ALA A 137 11.70 0.60 -20.28
N ILE A 138 11.29 0.34 -19.02
CA ILE A 138 10.16 1.02 -18.39
C ILE A 138 10.45 2.50 -18.17
N ALA A 139 11.66 2.86 -17.73
CA ALA A 139 12.05 4.26 -17.57
C ALA A 139 11.89 5.04 -18.89
N THR A 140 12.32 4.45 -20.01
CA THR A 140 12.12 5.01 -21.35
C THR A 140 10.64 5.07 -21.74
N LYS A 141 9.87 4.00 -21.53
CA LYS A 141 8.42 4.02 -21.83
C LYS A 141 7.70 5.10 -21.03
N LEU A 142 8.08 5.31 -19.76
CA LEU A 142 7.49 6.35 -18.95
C LEU A 142 7.75 7.76 -19.52
N THR A 143 8.87 8.04 -20.21
CA THR A 143 9.10 9.39 -20.78
C THR A 143 8.08 9.77 -21.87
N LEU A 144 7.43 8.79 -22.49
CA LEU A 144 6.45 9.02 -23.55
C LEU A 144 5.19 9.73 -23.02
N HIS A 145 4.69 10.70 -23.80
CA HIS A 145 3.52 11.49 -23.42
C HIS A 145 2.25 10.62 -23.26
N GLU A 146 2.11 9.59 -24.09
CA GLU A 146 1.00 8.63 -24.06
C GLU A 146 0.91 7.88 -22.72
N ASN A 147 2.05 7.71 -22.03
CA ASN A 147 2.14 7.00 -20.76
C ASN A 147 1.99 7.92 -19.53
N LYS A 148 1.50 9.15 -19.71
CA LYS A 148 1.31 10.11 -18.62
C LYS A 148 0.39 9.57 -17.52
N ARG A 149 -0.63 8.77 -17.86
CA ARG A 149 -1.55 8.15 -16.89
C ARG A 149 -0.81 7.28 -15.89
N TYR A 150 0.10 6.43 -16.37
CA TYR A 150 0.87 5.49 -15.56
C TYR A 150 1.86 6.17 -14.61
N LYS A 151 2.16 7.47 -14.80
CA LYS A 151 3.00 8.24 -13.87
C LYS A 151 2.25 8.74 -12.65
N ASN A 152 0.93 8.88 -12.76
CA ASN A 152 0.11 9.59 -11.79
C ASN A 152 -0.84 8.66 -11.03
N GLU A 153 -1.22 7.52 -11.61
CA GLU A 153 -2.17 6.58 -11.02
C GLU A 153 -1.49 5.24 -10.71
N VAL A 154 -1.57 4.79 -9.45
CA VAL A 154 -0.90 3.56 -9.00
C VAL A 154 -1.52 2.31 -9.62
N VAL A 155 -2.86 2.19 -9.60
CA VAL A 155 -3.55 0.97 -10.07
C VAL A 155 -3.32 0.70 -11.56
N PRO A 156 -3.49 1.68 -12.48
CA PRO A 156 -3.15 1.49 -13.89
C PRO A 156 -1.67 1.20 -14.11
N PHE A 157 -0.77 1.83 -13.33
CA PHE A 157 0.66 1.55 -13.42
C PHE A 157 0.95 0.07 -13.10
N CYS A 158 0.45 -0.46 -11.99
CA CYS A 158 0.66 -1.86 -11.61
C CYS A 158 0.11 -2.84 -12.66
N ALA A 159 -1.11 -2.60 -13.18
CA ALA A 159 -1.70 -3.43 -14.22
C ALA A 159 -0.86 -3.42 -15.51
N TRP A 160 -0.44 -2.24 -15.94
CA TRP A 160 0.43 -2.07 -17.11
C TRP A 160 1.80 -2.75 -16.92
N MET A 161 2.38 -2.63 -15.73
CA MET A 161 3.64 -3.27 -15.37
C MET A 161 3.56 -4.79 -15.42
N THR A 162 2.47 -5.39 -14.93
CA THR A 162 2.25 -6.84 -15.01
C THR A 162 2.18 -7.33 -16.46
N THR A 163 1.51 -6.59 -17.34
CA THR A 163 1.46 -6.91 -18.79
C THR A 163 2.85 -6.86 -19.42
N LEU A 164 3.59 -5.77 -19.20
CA LEU A 164 4.94 -5.63 -19.75
C LEU A 164 5.93 -6.64 -19.19
N MET A 165 5.81 -7.00 -17.91
CA MET A 165 6.60 -8.07 -17.32
C MET A 165 6.34 -9.41 -18.00
N ARG A 166 5.08 -9.73 -18.31
CA ARG A 166 4.72 -10.95 -19.02
C ARG A 166 5.41 -11.02 -20.39
N GLU A 167 5.29 -9.95 -21.17
CA GLU A 167 5.92 -9.85 -22.50
C GLU A 167 7.45 -9.95 -22.43
N PHE A 168 8.05 -9.33 -21.42
CA PHE A 168 9.49 -9.38 -21.21
C PHE A 168 9.97 -10.80 -20.87
N MET A 169 9.24 -11.51 -19.99
CA MET A 169 9.58 -12.87 -19.59
C MET A 169 9.43 -13.88 -20.73
N THR A 170 8.37 -13.77 -21.54
CA THR A 170 8.19 -14.65 -22.71
C THR A 170 9.30 -14.45 -23.73
N TRP A 171 9.71 -13.20 -23.97
CA TRP A 171 10.86 -12.89 -24.81
C TRP A 171 12.17 -13.45 -24.24
N GLU A 172 12.46 -13.28 -22.94
CA GLU A 172 13.67 -13.83 -22.31
C GLU A 172 13.73 -15.36 -22.42
N GLN A 173 12.60 -16.03 -22.23
CA GLN A 173 12.51 -17.50 -22.37
C GLN A 173 12.79 -17.94 -23.81
N ALA A 174 12.19 -17.28 -24.79
CA ALA A 174 12.42 -17.58 -26.20
C ALA A 174 13.89 -17.34 -26.61
N ALA A 175 14.49 -16.24 -26.15
CA ALA A 175 15.89 -15.94 -26.40
C ALA A 175 16.83 -16.98 -25.80
N ARG A 176 16.55 -17.45 -24.57
CA ARG A 176 17.33 -18.53 -23.93
C ARG A 176 17.20 -19.85 -24.68
N ALA A 177 15.98 -20.24 -25.08
CA ALA A 177 15.74 -21.46 -25.83
C ALA A 177 16.51 -21.48 -27.17
N ALA A 178 16.52 -20.35 -27.89
CA ALA A 178 17.26 -20.20 -29.14
C ALA A 178 18.79 -20.33 -28.93
N ALA A 179 19.32 -19.74 -27.86
CA ALA A 179 20.75 -19.84 -27.52
C ALA A 179 21.17 -21.29 -27.20
N THR A 180 20.34 -22.04 -26.46
CA THR A 180 20.61 -23.46 -26.14
C THR A 180 20.52 -24.36 -27.37
N ALA A 181 19.60 -24.08 -28.30
CA ALA A 181 19.47 -24.85 -29.54
C ALA A 181 20.69 -24.66 -30.47
N GLY A 182 21.24 -23.44 -30.53
CA GLY A 182 22.44 -23.14 -31.32
C GLY A 182 23.73 -23.78 -30.78
N GLN A 183 23.84 -23.98 -29.47
CA GLN A 183 25.00 -24.65 -28.85
C GLN A 183 24.98 -26.18 -29.00
N SER A 184 23.80 -26.78 -29.17
CA SER A 184 23.66 -28.24 -29.33
C SER A 184 23.99 -28.73 -30.75
N SER A 185 24.28 -27.80 -31.67
CA SER A 185 24.54 -28.07 -33.09
C SER A 185 26.00 -27.78 -33.50
N GLN A 186 26.91 -27.61 -32.52
CA GLN A 186 28.36 -27.50 -32.73
C GLN A 186 29.11 -28.70 -32.14
#